data_AF-A0AAU9TAH2-F1
#
_entry.id   AF-A0AAU9TAH2-F1
#
_cell.length_a   1.000
_cell.length_b   1.000
_cell.length_c   1.000
_cell.angle_alpha   90.00
_cell.angle_beta   90.00
_cell.angle_gamma   90.00
#
_symmetry.space_group_name_H-M   'P 1'
#
loop_
_entity.id
_entity.type
_entity.pdbx_description
1 polymer ?
#
loop_
_entity_poly.entity_id
_entity_poly.type
_entity_poly.pdbx_seq_one_letter_code
_entity_poly.pdbx_strand_id
1 'polypeptide(L)'
;MLDPTWITQCPLLLLDTRMPYGSLSVGCKERLDPAGTGSLYNEGEADIVVNHVISLIYAGVSPMAIAVQSPYVAQVQLLIDRLDDFPVADGVEVPTIDSFQGREADAVIILMVRSNNLGAVGFLGDSRRMNVAKTRARKLLAMVCDSTTICHNTFLARMLRHIRYFGRVKHADPGSLGGSGLSLDPMLSYLG
;
A
#
# COMPACT_ATOMS: atom_id res chain seq x y z
N MET A 1 -25.41 -4.99 11.29
CA MET A 1 -24.86 -3.72 10.77
C MET A 1 -23.56 -3.51 11.55
N LEU A 2 -22.41 -3.76 10.94
CA LEU A 2 -21.11 -3.61 11.61
C LEU A 2 -20.83 -2.12 11.77
N ASP A 3 -20.44 -1.70 12.97
CA ASP A 3 -20.10 -0.29 13.21
C ASP A 3 -18.86 0.09 12.39
N PRO A 4 -18.87 1.25 11.72
CA PRO A 4 -17.73 1.70 10.94
C PRO A 4 -16.52 1.91 11.85
N THR A 5 -15.46 1.15 11.61
CA THR A 5 -14.18 1.34 12.31
C THR A 5 -13.44 2.57 11.79
N TRP A 6 -12.51 3.11 12.56
CA TRP A 6 -11.74 4.29 12.14
C TRP A 6 -10.99 4.07 10.81
N ILE A 7 -10.69 2.82 10.45
CA ILE A 7 -9.98 2.47 9.20
C ILE A 7 -10.86 2.67 7.97
N THR A 8 -12.18 2.48 8.08
CA THR A 8 -13.16 2.68 7.00
C THR A 8 -13.72 4.10 6.93
N GLN A 9 -13.48 4.91 7.98
CA GLN A 9 -13.84 6.34 8.03
C GLN A 9 -12.75 7.28 7.50
N CYS A 10 -11.59 6.75 7.09
CA CYS A 10 -10.47 7.54 6.61
C CYS A 10 -10.37 7.48 5.08
N PRO A 11 -10.80 8.53 4.34
CA PRO A 11 -10.84 8.48 2.88
C PRO A 11 -9.45 8.54 2.25
N LEU A 12 -8.46 9.13 2.93
CA LEU A 12 -7.08 9.26 2.46
C LEU A 12 -6.11 8.80 3.56
N LEU A 13 -5.32 7.77 3.27
CA LEU A 13 -4.34 7.19 4.20
C LEU A 13 -2.96 7.11 3.54
N LEU A 14 -1.93 7.51 4.28
CA LEU A 14 -0.53 7.27 3.94
C LEU A 14 0.08 6.27 4.93
N LEU A 15 0.56 5.14 4.41
CA LEU A 15 1.39 4.16 5.11
C LEU A 15 2.85 4.41 4.70
N ASP A 16 3.55 5.20 5.50
CA ASP A 16 4.93 5.62 5.22
C ASP A 16 5.90 4.57 5.74
N THR A 17 6.73 4.00 4.87
CA THR A 17 7.77 3.03 5.24
C THR A 17 9.00 3.71 5.83
N ARG A 18 9.02 5.04 5.95
CA ARG A 18 9.99 5.76 6.76
C ARG A 18 9.46 5.96 8.16
N MET A 19 10.26 5.60 9.15
CA MET A 19 9.99 5.88 10.56
C MET A 19 10.10 7.38 10.87
N PRO A 20 9.54 7.88 11.99
CA PRO A 20 9.59 9.30 12.37
C PRO A 20 11.00 9.90 12.38
N TYR A 21 12.02 9.10 12.70
CA TYR A 21 13.43 9.51 12.74
C TYR A 21 14.15 9.37 11.40
N GLY A 22 13.41 9.09 10.32
CA GLY A 22 13.92 9.01 8.96
C GLY A 22 14.56 7.68 8.57
N SER A 23 14.67 6.71 9.47
CA SER A 23 15.12 5.35 9.12
C SER A 23 14.08 4.63 8.27
N LEU A 24 14.52 3.92 7.24
CA LEU A 24 13.66 3.03 6.46
C LEU A 24 13.30 1.81 7.32
N SER A 25 12.02 1.42 7.32
CA SER A 25 11.55 0.20 7.98
C SER A 25 12.30 -1.01 7.45
N VAL A 26 12.60 -1.96 8.33
CA VAL A 26 13.36 -3.17 7.98
C VAL A 26 12.60 -3.95 6.90
N GLY A 27 13.29 -4.44 5.88
CA GLY A 27 12.67 -5.17 4.77
C GLY A 27 12.04 -4.28 3.68
N CYS A 28 11.87 -2.98 3.92
CA CYS A 28 11.25 -2.06 2.94
C CYS A 28 12.20 -1.52 1.86
N LYS A 29 13.31 -2.21 1.57
CA LYS A 29 14.27 -1.79 0.52
C LYS A 29 13.82 -2.31 -0.84
N GLU A 30 13.86 -1.45 -1.86
CA GLU A 30 13.61 -1.87 -3.25
C GLU A 30 14.64 -2.90 -3.73
N ARG A 31 14.18 -3.90 -4.49
CA ARG A 31 15.01 -4.93 -5.11
C ARG A 31 14.64 -5.11 -6.58
N LEU A 32 15.62 -5.51 -7.38
CA LEU A 32 15.40 -5.95 -8.76
C LEU A 32 14.91 -7.38 -8.76
N ASP A 33 13.95 -7.66 -9.62
CA ASP A 33 13.45 -9.01 -9.86
C ASP A 33 14.61 -9.96 -10.20
N PRO A 34 14.83 -11.03 -9.40
CA PRO A 34 15.91 -11.99 -9.64
C PRO A 34 15.76 -12.74 -10.97
N ALA A 35 14.55 -12.80 -11.55
CA ALA A 35 14.32 -13.38 -12.88
C ALA A 35 14.88 -12.52 -14.02
N GLY A 36 15.44 -11.33 -13.74
CA GLY A 36 16.10 -10.48 -14.74
C GLY A 36 15.13 -9.71 -15.64
N THR A 37 13.86 -9.58 -15.24
CA THR A 37 12.84 -8.84 -16.00
C THR A 37 13.07 -7.32 -16.04
N GLY A 38 13.96 -6.81 -15.17
CA GLY A 38 14.15 -5.37 -14.96
C GLY A 38 13.05 -4.70 -14.12
N SER A 39 12.07 -5.49 -13.64
CA SER A 39 11.03 -5.02 -12.74
C SER A 39 11.56 -4.88 -11.30
N LEU A 40 10.83 -4.13 -10.47
CA LEU A 40 11.18 -3.89 -9.07
C LEU A 40 10.12 -4.48 -8.16
N TYR A 41 10.55 -4.89 -6.97
CA TYR A 41 9.66 -5.30 -5.89
C TYR A 41 10.21 -4.85 -4.54
N ASN A 42 9.36 -4.88 -3.53
CA ASN A 42 9.63 -4.48 -2.17
C ASN A 42 8.82 -5.38 -1.23
N GLU A 43 9.51 -6.33 -0.57
CA GLU A 43 8.89 -7.32 0.31
C GLU A 43 8.21 -6.65 1.51
N GLY A 44 8.88 -5.69 2.15
CA GLY A 44 8.31 -5.01 3.30
C GLY A 44 7.05 -4.21 2.95
N GLU A 45 7.01 -3.54 1.79
CA GLU A 45 5.77 -2.89 1.33
C GLU A 45 4.66 -3.91 1.02
N ALA A 46 5.00 -5.09 0.47
CA ALA A 46 4.01 -6.14 0.22
C ALA A 46 3.39 -6.62 1.55
N ASP A 47 4.21 -6.92 2.54
CA ASP A 47 3.77 -7.37 3.87
C ASP A 47 2.86 -6.34 4.56
N ILE A 48 3.23 -5.05 4.51
CA ILE A 48 2.39 -3.95 5.02
C ILE A 48 1.02 -3.94 4.34
N VAL A 49 0.99 -4.11 3.02
CA VAL A 49 -0.26 -4.08 2.26
C VAL A 49 -1.12 -5.30 2.53
N VAL A 50 -0.55 -6.51 2.60
CA VAL A 50 -1.30 -7.71 2.98
C VAL A 50 -1.94 -7.51 4.35
N ASN A 51 -1.19 -7.07 5.35
CA ASN A 51 -1.74 -6.76 6.68
C ASN A 51 -2.87 -5.73 6.63
N HIS A 52 -2.73 -4.69 5.80
CA HIS A 52 -3.77 -3.67 5.66
C HIS A 52 -5.03 -4.20 4.96
N VAL A 53 -4.88 -4.97 3.88
CA VAL A 53 -5.99 -5.63 3.16
C VAL A 53 -6.77 -6.53 4.11
N ILE A 54 -6.08 -7.40 4.85
CA ILE A 54 -6.69 -8.30 5.82
C ILE A 54 -7.42 -7.51 6.92
N SER A 55 -6.83 -6.40 7.40
CA SER A 55 -7.50 -5.50 8.36
C SER A 55 -8.77 -4.85 7.82
N LEU A 56 -8.79 -4.45 6.54
CA LEU A 56 -10.00 -3.93 5.89
C LEU A 56 -11.09 -4.99 5.79
N ILE A 57 -10.72 -6.23 5.45
CA ILE A 57 -11.69 -7.33 5.34
C ILE A 57 -12.29 -7.67 6.70
N TYR A 58 -11.47 -7.74 7.75
CA TYR A 58 -11.98 -7.92 9.12
C TYR A 58 -12.84 -6.75 9.62
N ALA A 59 -12.62 -5.54 9.09
CA ALA A 59 -13.49 -4.39 9.32
C ALA A 59 -14.80 -4.43 8.50
N GLY A 60 -15.04 -5.48 7.71
CA GLY A 60 -16.26 -5.72 6.95
C GLY A 60 -16.22 -5.24 5.49
N VAL A 61 -15.06 -4.85 4.97
CA VAL A 61 -14.92 -4.51 3.54
C VAL A 61 -14.88 -5.81 2.72
N SER A 62 -15.73 -5.92 1.71
CA SER A 62 -15.70 -7.07 0.80
C SER A 62 -14.36 -7.12 0.04
N PRO A 63 -13.70 -8.29 -0.07
CA PRO A 63 -12.49 -8.48 -0.87
C PRO A 63 -12.62 -7.94 -2.30
N MET A 64 -13.77 -8.20 -2.96
CA MET A 64 -14.09 -7.73 -4.31
C MET A 64 -14.20 -6.20 -4.44
N ALA A 65 -14.28 -5.49 -3.31
CA ALA A 65 -14.35 -4.04 -3.26
C ALA A 65 -12.97 -3.39 -3.09
N ILE A 66 -11.90 -4.20 -2.98
CA ILE A 66 -10.52 -3.77 -2.76
C ILE A 66 -9.70 -4.01 -4.03
N ALA A 67 -8.94 -2.99 -4.45
CA ALA A 67 -7.95 -3.10 -5.51
C ALA A 67 -6.57 -2.64 -5.01
N VAL A 68 -5.54 -3.45 -5.24
CA VAL A 68 -4.15 -3.19 -4.86
C VAL A 68 -3.31 -2.94 -6.11
N GLN A 69 -2.93 -1.69 -6.33
CA GLN A 69 -2.23 -1.28 -7.53
C GLN A 69 -0.72 -1.13 -7.30
N SER A 70 0.06 -1.62 -8.25
CA SER A 70 1.50 -1.36 -8.31
C SER A 70 1.94 -0.92 -9.71
N PRO A 71 2.93 -0.02 -9.82
CA PRO A 71 3.62 0.26 -11.08
C PRO A 71 4.38 -0.96 -11.63
N TYR A 72 4.89 -1.85 -10.77
CA TYR A 72 5.81 -2.91 -11.16
C TYR A 72 5.16 -4.29 -11.17
N VAL A 73 5.31 -5.02 -12.28
CA VAL A 73 4.78 -6.38 -12.45
C VAL A 73 5.34 -7.36 -11.43
N ALA A 74 6.62 -7.26 -11.05
CA ALA A 74 7.20 -8.16 -10.03
C ALA A 74 6.55 -7.95 -8.65
N GLN A 75 6.20 -6.71 -8.30
CA GLN A 75 5.42 -6.44 -7.08
C GLN A 75 4.00 -6.98 -7.17
N VAL A 76 3.36 -6.89 -8.35
CA VAL A 76 2.01 -7.47 -8.56
C VAL A 76 2.05 -8.97 -8.31
N GLN A 77 3.01 -9.68 -8.91
CA GLN A 77 3.14 -11.12 -8.71
C GLN A 77 3.39 -11.47 -7.24
N LEU A 78 4.32 -10.76 -6.58
CA LEU A 78 4.60 -10.95 -5.16
C LEU A 78 3.35 -10.75 -4.29
N LEU A 79 2.52 -9.76 -4.58
CA LEU A 79 1.29 -9.49 -3.84
C LEU A 79 0.23 -10.58 -4.05
N ILE A 80 0.09 -11.09 -5.28
CA ILE A 80 -0.80 -12.21 -5.58
C ILE A 80 -0.36 -13.43 -4.77
N ASP A 81 0.92 -13.81 -4.87
CA ASP A 81 1.47 -14.97 -4.17
C ASP A 81 1.26 -14.86 -2.65
N ARG A 82 1.42 -13.67 -2.07
CA ARG A 82 1.22 -13.44 -0.63
C ARG A 82 -0.24 -13.41 -0.20
N LEU A 83 -1.15 -12.95 -1.06
CA LEU A 83 -2.58 -12.92 -0.75
C LEU A 83 -3.23 -14.30 -0.90
N ASP A 84 -2.69 -15.16 -1.77
CA ASP A 84 -3.13 -16.55 -1.95
C ASP A 84 -2.99 -17.39 -0.65
N ASP A 85 -2.06 -17.02 0.24
CA ASP A 85 -1.92 -17.62 1.57
C ASP A 85 -3.12 -17.32 2.50
N PHE A 86 -4.00 -16.38 2.13
CA PHE A 86 -5.14 -15.93 2.92
C PHE A 86 -6.46 -16.14 2.17
N PRO A 87 -7.18 -17.25 2.38
CA PRO A 87 -8.46 -17.51 1.70
C PRO A 87 -9.52 -16.41 1.89
N VAL A 88 -9.43 -15.65 2.99
CA VAL A 88 -10.29 -14.49 3.27
C VAL A 88 -10.08 -13.33 2.28
N ALA A 89 -8.92 -13.25 1.63
CA ALA A 89 -8.59 -12.26 0.61
C ALA A 89 -8.99 -12.69 -0.81
N ASP A 90 -9.65 -13.85 -0.98
CA ASP A 90 -10.12 -14.29 -2.30
C ASP A 90 -11.05 -13.23 -2.92
N GLY A 91 -10.73 -12.81 -4.15
CA GLY A 91 -11.40 -11.75 -4.87
C GLY A 91 -10.80 -10.35 -4.74
N VAL A 92 -9.73 -10.14 -3.94
CA VAL A 92 -8.95 -8.89 -3.99
C VAL A 92 -8.26 -8.77 -5.35
N GLU A 93 -8.45 -7.64 -6.03
CA GLU A 93 -7.82 -7.43 -7.32
C GLU A 93 -6.43 -6.83 -7.17
N VAL A 94 -5.42 -7.37 -7.86
CA VAL A 94 -4.04 -6.86 -7.82
C VAL A 94 -3.53 -6.50 -9.22
N PRO A 95 -3.94 -5.35 -9.80
CA PRO A 95 -3.53 -4.98 -11.14
C PRO A 95 -2.30 -4.06 -11.14
N THR A 96 -1.64 -3.95 -12.28
CA THR A 96 -0.75 -2.82 -12.52
C THR A 96 -1.54 -1.51 -12.66
N ILE A 97 -0.90 -0.35 -12.43
CA ILE A 97 -1.55 0.96 -12.64
C ILE A 97 -2.10 1.08 -14.08
N ASP A 98 -1.34 0.61 -15.07
CA ASP A 98 -1.72 0.73 -16.48
C ASP A 98 -2.89 -0.23 -16.83
N SER A 99 -2.93 -1.43 -16.26
CA SER A 99 -3.99 -2.42 -16.52
C SER A 99 -5.32 -2.12 -15.82
N PHE A 100 -5.36 -1.17 -14.88
CA PHE A 100 -6.57 -0.81 -14.14
C PHE A 100 -7.32 0.41 -14.72
N GLN A 101 -7.03 0.78 -15.96
CA GLN A 101 -7.66 1.94 -16.59
C GLN A 101 -9.17 1.72 -16.83
N GLY A 102 -9.99 2.72 -16.46
CA GLY A 102 -11.44 2.70 -16.67
C GLY A 102 -12.24 1.93 -15.62
N ARG A 103 -11.57 1.38 -14.60
CA ARG A 103 -12.19 0.61 -13.51
C ARG A 103 -12.06 1.37 -12.19
N GLU A 104 -12.96 1.09 -11.25
CA GLU A 104 -13.01 1.72 -9.94
C GLU A 104 -13.29 0.67 -8.86
N ALA A 105 -12.77 0.90 -7.66
CA ALA A 105 -12.99 0.08 -6.47
C ALA A 105 -13.38 0.96 -5.28
N ASP A 106 -14.03 0.39 -4.26
CA ASP A 106 -14.36 1.16 -3.06
C ASP A 106 -13.10 1.55 -2.28
N ALA A 107 -12.19 0.59 -2.13
CA ALA A 107 -10.87 0.79 -1.53
C ALA A 107 -9.78 0.56 -2.58
N VAL A 108 -8.92 1.54 -2.79
CA VAL A 108 -7.71 1.40 -3.62
C VAL A 108 -6.49 1.59 -2.75
N ILE A 109 -5.54 0.65 -2.84
CA ILE A 109 -4.24 0.72 -2.18
C ILE A 109 -3.18 0.83 -3.27
N ILE A 110 -2.36 1.89 -3.25
CA ILE A 110 -1.30 2.12 -4.24
C ILE A 110 0.05 1.91 -3.58
N LEU A 111 0.88 1.01 -4.11
CA LEU A 111 2.26 0.83 -3.70
C LEU A 111 3.20 1.57 -4.64
N MET A 112 4.16 2.30 -4.08
CA MET A 112 5.17 3.01 -4.88
C MET A 112 6.40 2.15 -5.15
N VAL A 113 6.73 1.17 -4.29
CA VAL A 113 7.86 0.22 -4.38
C VAL A 113 9.24 0.89 -4.29
N ARG A 114 9.40 2.09 -4.85
CA ARG A 114 10.63 2.85 -4.90
C ARG A 114 11.04 3.34 -3.52
N SER A 115 12.24 2.92 -3.12
CA SER A 115 12.86 3.23 -1.84
C SER A 115 14.38 3.24 -2.01
N ASN A 116 14.94 4.38 -2.40
CA ASN A 116 16.37 4.56 -2.68
C ASN A 116 16.87 5.97 -2.32
N ASN A 117 18.15 6.05 -1.96
CA ASN A 117 18.80 7.29 -1.54
C ASN A 117 19.02 8.30 -2.68
N LEU A 118 18.78 7.91 -3.93
CA LEU A 118 18.93 8.77 -5.10
C LEU A 118 17.66 9.60 -5.38
N GLY A 119 16.57 9.36 -4.65
CA GLY A 119 15.27 9.99 -4.92
C GLY A 119 14.69 9.57 -6.28
N ALA A 120 15.14 8.45 -6.83
CA ALA A 120 14.73 8.00 -8.14
C ALA A 120 13.36 7.32 -8.04
N VAL A 121 12.37 7.91 -8.71
CA VAL A 121 11.00 7.37 -8.76
C VAL A 121 10.70 6.61 -10.05
N GLY A 122 11.62 6.64 -11.02
CA GLY A 122 11.42 6.02 -12.33
C GLY A 122 10.19 6.57 -13.06
N PHE A 123 9.41 5.69 -13.70
CA PHE A 123 8.22 6.07 -14.47
C PHE A 123 7.02 6.51 -13.61
N LEU A 124 7.10 6.39 -12.27
CA LEU A 124 6.09 6.94 -11.35
C LEU A 124 6.05 8.47 -11.36
N GLY A 125 7.04 9.14 -11.95
CA GLY A 125 7.02 10.58 -12.15
C GLY A 125 5.94 11.07 -13.14
N ASP A 126 5.28 10.16 -13.86
CA ASP A 126 4.17 10.52 -14.76
C ASP A 126 2.89 10.82 -13.96
N SER A 127 2.62 12.12 -13.80
CA SER A 127 1.42 12.65 -13.16
C SER A 127 0.09 12.12 -13.71
N ARG A 128 0.03 11.69 -14.99
CA ARG A 128 -1.20 11.17 -15.60
C ARG A 128 -1.58 9.82 -14.98
N ARG A 129 -0.60 8.92 -14.85
CA ARG A 129 -0.79 7.57 -14.30
C ARG A 129 -1.25 7.61 -12.84
N MET A 130 -0.66 8.50 -12.05
CA MET A 130 -1.04 8.66 -10.65
C MET A 130 -2.40 9.34 -10.45
N ASN A 131 -2.75 10.31 -11.30
CA ASN A 131 -4.09 10.90 -11.26
C ASN A 131 -5.16 9.86 -11.59
N VAL A 132 -4.91 8.97 -12.55
CA VAL A 132 -5.78 7.84 -12.86
C VAL A 132 -5.93 6.92 -11.64
N ALA A 133 -4.82 6.50 -11.04
CA ALA A 133 -4.82 5.61 -9.88
C ALA A 133 -5.64 6.20 -8.70
N LYS A 134 -5.43 7.49 -8.40
CA LYS A 134 -6.16 8.21 -7.34
C LYS A 134 -7.67 8.27 -7.60
N THR A 135 -8.09 8.57 -8.83
CA THR A 135 -9.52 8.72 -9.14
C THR A 135 -10.26 7.39 -9.18
N ARG A 136 -9.57 6.25 -9.00
CA ARG A 136 -10.21 4.93 -8.99
C ARG A 136 -10.78 4.53 -7.64
N ALA A 137 -10.43 5.24 -6.57
CA ALA A 137 -10.98 5.03 -5.23
C ALA A 137 -12.33 5.74 -5.08
N ARG A 138 -13.39 5.00 -4.76
CA ARG A 138 -14.71 5.60 -4.45
C ARG A 138 -14.85 6.03 -3.00
N LYS A 139 -14.24 5.30 -2.05
CA LYS A 139 -14.41 5.54 -0.60
C LYS A 139 -13.09 5.72 0.14
N LEU A 140 -12.09 4.89 -0.19
CA LEU A 140 -10.80 4.88 0.49
C LEU A 140 -9.64 4.80 -0.50
N LEU A 141 -8.67 5.69 -0.32
CA LEU A 141 -7.37 5.64 -0.98
C LEU A 141 -6.28 5.50 0.07
N ALA A 142 -5.55 4.38 0.04
CA ALA A 142 -4.32 4.20 0.80
C ALA A 142 -3.11 4.26 -0.13
N MET A 143 -2.04 4.91 0.32
CA MET A 143 -0.77 4.96 -0.38
C MET A 143 0.33 4.38 0.51
N VAL A 144 1.14 3.49 -0.04
CA VAL A 144 2.33 2.91 0.61
C VAL A 144 3.57 3.38 -0.12
N CYS A 145 4.51 4.00 0.60
CA CYS A 145 5.73 4.52 0.00
C CYS A 145 6.84 4.82 1.02
N ASP A 146 8.08 4.89 0.54
CA ASP A 146 9.16 5.65 1.20
C ASP A 146 9.00 7.14 0.88
N SER A 147 8.52 7.94 1.85
CA SER A 147 8.30 9.37 1.64
C SER A 147 9.57 10.17 1.36
N THR A 148 10.74 9.71 1.81
CA THR A 148 12.02 10.37 1.51
C THR A 148 12.48 10.12 0.09
N THR A 149 12.09 9.00 -0.52
CA THR A 149 12.38 8.72 -1.93
C THR A 149 11.45 9.53 -2.83
N ILE A 150 10.14 9.46 -2.59
CA ILE A 150 9.16 10.05 -3.51
C ILE A 150 9.06 11.57 -3.42
N CYS A 151 9.52 12.20 -2.33
CA CYS A 151 9.49 13.66 -2.20
C CYS A 151 10.42 14.40 -3.17
N HIS A 152 11.36 13.69 -3.80
CA HIS A 152 12.23 14.26 -4.84
C HIS A 152 11.50 14.55 -6.15
N ASN A 153 10.33 13.95 -6.38
CA ASN A 153 9.47 14.29 -7.50
C ASN A 153 8.43 15.35 -7.09
N THR A 154 8.37 16.47 -7.82
CA THR A 154 7.51 17.62 -7.47
C THR A 154 6.02 17.28 -7.41
N PHE A 155 5.54 16.40 -8.29
CA PHE A 155 4.14 15.99 -8.32
C PHE A 155 3.82 15.05 -7.13
N LEU A 156 4.65 14.03 -6.90
CA LEU A 156 4.47 13.10 -5.78
C LEU A 156 4.62 13.81 -4.42
N ALA A 157 5.54 14.77 -4.31
CA ALA A 157 5.69 15.60 -3.12
C ALA A 157 4.44 16.45 -2.82
N ARG A 158 3.78 16.99 -3.85
CA ARG A 158 2.50 17.70 -3.68
C ARG A 158 1.39 16.77 -3.22
N MET A 159 1.35 15.56 -3.78
CA MET A 159 0.39 14.53 -3.37
C MET A 159 0.61 14.11 -1.91
N LEU A 160 1.86 13.85 -1.51
CA LEU A 160 2.22 13.59 -0.12
C LEU A 160 1.74 14.70 0.81
N ARG A 161 2.01 15.97 0.46
CA ARG A 161 1.57 17.12 1.25
C ARG A 161 0.05 17.17 1.37
N HIS A 162 -0.68 16.87 0.30
CA HIS A 162 -2.13 16.81 0.31
C HIS A 162 -2.64 15.72 1.26
N ILE A 163 -2.09 14.50 1.19
CA ILE A 163 -2.47 13.41 2.11
C ILE A 163 -2.11 13.74 3.55
N ARG A 164 -0.94 14.36 3.80
CA ARG A 164 -0.53 14.80 5.15
C ARG A 164 -1.47 15.86 5.74
N TYR A 165 -2.10 16.69 4.91
CA TYR A 165 -2.97 17.77 5.36
C TYR A 165 -4.43 17.34 5.52
N PHE A 166 -4.96 16.54 4.59
CA PHE A 166 -6.38 16.16 4.54
C PHE A 166 -6.66 14.72 4.98
N GLY A 167 -5.64 13.87 4.98
CA GLY A 167 -5.73 12.46 5.32
C GLY A 167 -5.08 12.12 6.66
N ARG A 168 -4.83 10.83 6.86
CA ARG A 168 -4.04 10.33 7.99
C ARG A 168 -2.71 9.78 7.52
N VAL A 169 -1.69 9.93 8.35
CA VAL A 169 -0.36 9.37 8.13
C VAL A 169 -0.08 8.36 9.24
N LYS A 170 0.41 7.19 8.84
CA LYS A 170 0.93 6.18 9.76
C LYS A 170 2.29 5.73 9.25
N HIS A 171 3.24 5.64 10.17
CA HIS A 171 4.50 4.97 9.91
C HIS A 171 4.25 3.47 10.00
N ALA A 172 4.59 2.75 8.93
CA ALA A 172 4.28 1.34 8.78
C ALA A 172 5.56 0.51 8.82
N ASP A 173 5.48 -0.59 9.55
CA ASP A 173 6.47 -1.64 9.59
C ASP A 173 5.81 -2.91 9.04
N PRO A 174 6.48 -3.70 8.19
CA PRO A 174 5.95 -4.98 7.72
C PRO A 174 5.51 -5.92 8.84
N GLY A 175 6.06 -5.77 10.05
CA GLY A 175 5.82 -6.69 11.14
C GLY A 175 6.37 -8.08 10.82
N SER A 176 6.51 -8.93 11.84
CA SER A 176 6.99 -10.29 11.65
C SER A 176 5.86 -11.19 11.13
N LEU A 177 5.58 -11.18 9.83
CA LEU A 177 4.72 -12.16 9.16
C LEU A 177 5.35 -13.58 9.09
N GLY A 178 6.32 -13.89 9.96
CA GLY A 178 7.06 -15.16 10.00
C GLY A 178 7.47 -15.62 11.41
N GLY A 179 6.84 -15.11 12.46
CA GLY A 179 6.97 -15.62 13.82
C GLY A 179 5.63 -16.19 14.27
N SER A 180 5.63 -17.41 14.80
CA SER A 180 4.47 -18.08 15.43
C SER A 180 3.70 -17.14 16.39
N GLY A 181 2.71 -16.43 15.86
CA GLY A 181 2.08 -15.33 16.58
C GLY A 181 1.06 -14.61 15.71
N LEU A 182 0.02 -15.33 15.28
CA LEU A 182 -1.26 -14.71 14.97
C LEU A 182 -1.75 -13.98 16.23
N SER A 183 -1.39 -12.72 16.40
CA SER A 183 -2.19 -11.77 17.19
C SER A 183 -2.89 -10.82 16.22
N LEU A 184 -3.79 -11.39 15.41
CA LEU A 184 -4.95 -10.65 14.93
C LEU A 184 -5.89 -10.51 16.13
N ASP A 185 -5.55 -9.61 17.05
CA ASP A 185 -6.45 -9.22 18.12
C ASP A 185 -6.68 -7.70 18.07
N PRO A 186 -7.57 -7.21 17.18
CA PRO A 186 -7.87 -5.79 17.05
C PRO A 186 -8.63 -5.20 18.27
N MET A 187 -8.79 -5.92 19.37
CA MET A 187 -9.58 -5.51 20.54
C MET A 187 -8.78 -5.24 21.84
N LEU A 188 -7.48 -5.53 21.92
CA LEU A 188 -6.75 -5.43 23.19
C LEU A 188 -6.01 -4.11 23.48
N SER A 189 -6.16 -3.07 22.64
CA SER A 189 -5.51 -1.75 22.89
C SER A 189 -6.39 -0.73 23.61
N TYR A 190 -7.61 -1.08 24.04
CA TYR A 190 -8.54 -0.18 24.75
C TYR A 190 -8.72 -0.47 26.25
N LEU A 191 -7.91 -1.36 26.84
CA LEU A 191 -7.87 -1.56 28.29
C LEU A 191 -6.43 -1.34 28.79
N GLY A 192 -6.12 -0.07 29.03
CA GLY A 192 -4.91 0.42 29.69
C GLY A 192 -5.15 1.83 30.20
#